data_AF-A0AA40NED9-F1
#
_entry.id   AF-A0AA40NED9-F1
#
_cell.length_a   1.000
_cell.length_b   1.000
_cell.length_c   1.000
_cell.angle_alpha   90.00
_cell.angle_beta   90.00
_cell.angle_gamma   90.00
#
_symmetry.space_group_name_H-M   'P 1'
#
loop_
_entity.id
_entity.type
_entity.pdbx_description
1 polymer ?
#
loop_
_entity_poly.entity_id
_entity_poly.type
_entity_poly.pdbx_seq_one_letter_code
_entity_poly.pdbx_strand_id
1 'polypeptide(L)'
;MMAHSNYGAALKTSGVEVTLIYSGDHKVDGNPYEKLPKEVRADFQARIDATRQMFAEKVAGYTGMSVQAVLDTEAAVFSGQESVDNGLAEQLVNNMDALNVMRDAINKRTMISRGGSMKGTTASADTTQPAASADQTVTTVDVPATVVTDPEAGATVDISSQAAAAVAAENGRIMGILNCEEAKGRESQARVLAETPGMTVESAQRILAAAPQSAQARTDTALDRLMETAPGTVTAGSASAEAGDDLLNTPV
;
A
#
# COMPACT_ATOMS: atom_id res chain seq x y z
N MET A 1 6.09 -30.50 3.10
CA MET A 1 5.26 -31.71 2.88
C MET A 1 5.21 -32.00 1.38
N MET A 2 5.11 -33.27 0.99
CA MET A 2 4.79 -33.70 -0.38
C MET A 2 3.65 -34.73 -0.29
N ALA A 3 2.68 -34.67 -1.21
CA ALA A 3 1.62 -35.65 -1.32
C ALA A 3 1.77 -36.42 -2.64
N HIS A 4 1.60 -37.74 -2.59
CA HIS A 4 1.57 -38.61 -3.76
C HIS A 4 0.30 -39.48 -3.68
N SER A 5 -0.49 -39.45 -4.75
CA SER A 5 -1.75 -40.19 -4.88
C SER A 5 -1.61 -41.31 -5.90
N ASN A 6 -2.04 -42.51 -5.54
CA ASN A 6 -2.13 -43.64 -6.47
C ASN A 6 -3.58 -43.82 -6.95
N TYR A 7 -3.78 -43.76 -8.27
CA TYR A 7 -5.06 -44.01 -8.94
C TYR A 7 -5.09 -45.30 -9.75
N GLY A 8 -4.00 -46.09 -9.78
CA GLY A 8 -3.88 -47.29 -10.60
C GLY A 8 -4.98 -48.33 -10.36
N ALA A 9 -5.39 -48.51 -9.10
CA ALA A 9 -6.51 -49.40 -8.76
C ALA A 9 -7.86 -48.89 -9.30
N ALA A 10 -8.09 -47.57 -9.26
CA ALA A 10 -9.31 -46.96 -9.78
C ALA A 10 -9.36 -47.06 -11.31
N LEU A 11 -8.26 -46.73 -12.00
CA LEU A 11 -8.15 -46.82 -13.46
C LEU A 11 -8.31 -48.26 -13.97
N LYS A 12 -7.69 -49.24 -13.30
CA LYS A 12 -7.87 -50.66 -13.59
C LYS A 12 -9.32 -51.11 -13.41
N THR A 13 -10.04 -50.57 -12.43
CA THR A 13 -11.48 -50.86 -12.24
C THR A 13 -12.33 -50.25 -13.36
N SER A 14 -11.95 -49.07 -13.85
CA SER A 14 -12.57 -48.42 -15.01
C SER A 14 -12.15 -49.01 -16.37
N GLY A 15 -11.40 -50.11 -16.40
CA GLY A 15 -10.91 -50.74 -17.64
C GLY A 15 -9.82 -49.95 -18.38
N VAL A 16 -9.18 -48.98 -17.73
CA VAL A 16 -8.10 -48.16 -18.31
C VAL A 16 -6.76 -48.72 -17.88
N GLU A 17 -6.01 -49.27 -18.83
CA GLU A 17 -4.61 -49.66 -18.67
C GLU A 17 -3.68 -48.48 -19.00
N VAL A 18 -2.69 -48.22 -18.15
CA VAL A 18 -1.71 -47.14 -18.34
C VAL A 18 -0.32 -47.75 -18.43
N THR A 19 0.30 -47.64 -19.60
CA THR A 19 1.69 -48.07 -19.85
C THR A 19 2.60 -46.86 -19.88
N LEU A 20 3.59 -46.81 -18.98
CA LEU A 20 4.56 -45.72 -18.91
C LEU A 20 5.75 -46.01 -19.84
N ILE A 21 6.04 -45.09 -20.76
CA ILE A 21 7.19 -45.15 -21.67
C ILE A 21 8.16 -44.02 -21.30
N TYR A 22 9.39 -44.37 -20.94
CA TYR A 22 10.37 -43.42 -20.38
C TYR A 22 11.81 -43.85 -20.64
N SER A 23 12.75 -42.90 -20.49
CA SER A 23 14.19 -43.11 -20.64
C SER A 23 14.93 -42.76 -19.35
N GLY A 24 15.25 -43.79 -18.55
CA GLY A 24 15.98 -43.69 -17.29
C GLY A 24 15.10 -43.90 -16.06
N ASP A 25 15.55 -44.76 -15.15
CA ASP A 25 14.75 -45.41 -14.10
C ASP A 25 13.94 -44.43 -13.24
N HIS A 26 14.57 -43.33 -12.81
CA HIS A 26 13.95 -42.31 -11.97
C HIS A 26 12.93 -41.39 -12.68
N LYS A 27 12.68 -41.55 -13.99
CA LYS A 27 11.70 -40.71 -14.70
C LYS A 27 10.24 -41.01 -14.33
N VAL A 28 9.97 -42.15 -13.70
CA VAL A 28 8.64 -42.54 -13.21
C VAL A 28 8.47 -42.38 -11.70
N ASP A 29 9.46 -41.79 -11.03
CA ASP A 29 9.41 -41.54 -9.59
C ASP A 29 8.28 -40.56 -9.25
N GLY A 30 7.37 -40.99 -8.38
CA GLY A 30 6.18 -40.21 -8.01
C GLY A 30 5.00 -40.31 -9.00
N ASN A 31 5.09 -41.12 -10.07
CA ASN A 31 3.98 -41.28 -11.03
C ASN A 31 2.67 -41.70 -10.32
N PRO A 32 1.51 -41.16 -10.70
CA PRO A 32 0.26 -41.36 -9.96
C PRO A 32 -0.45 -42.69 -10.27
N TYR A 33 0.15 -43.56 -11.08
CA TYR A 33 -0.47 -44.78 -11.60
C TYR A 33 0.03 -46.04 -10.87
N GLU A 34 1.26 -46.02 -10.36
CA GLU A 34 1.87 -47.12 -9.61
C GLU A 34 2.15 -46.75 -8.15
N LYS A 35 2.43 -47.74 -7.30
CA LYS A 35 2.73 -47.48 -5.88
C LYS A 35 4.15 -46.99 -5.76
N LEU A 36 4.36 -45.85 -5.10
CA LEU A 36 5.69 -45.31 -4.84
C LEU A 36 6.61 -46.37 -4.21
N PRO A 37 7.76 -46.72 -4.85
CA PRO A 37 8.73 -47.64 -4.28
C PRO A 37 9.31 -47.12 -2.95
N LYS A 38 9.75 -48.02 -2.07
CA LYS A 38 10.29 -47.65 -0.76
C LYS A 38 11.54 -46.77 -0.85
N GLU A 39 12.45 -47.10 -1.77
CA GLU A 39 13.69 -46.34 -1.99
C GLU A 39 13.37 -44.91 -2.47
N VAL A 40 12.54 -44.77 -3.51
CA VAL A 40 12.09 -43.45 -4.02
C VAL A 40 11.39 -42.62 -2.93
N ARG A 41 10.58 -43.26 -2.08
CA ARG A 41 10.00 -42.59 -0.91
C ARG A 41 11.07 -42.12 0.08
N ALA A 42 12.10 -42.93 0.34
CA ALA A 42 13.19 -42.56 1.24
C ALA A 42 14.01 -41.39 0.67
N ASP A 43 14.30 -41.39 -0.63
CA ASP A 43 14.98 -40.29 -1.32
C ASP A 43 14.17 -38.98 -1.28
N PHE A 44 12.86 -39.06 -1.51
CA PHE A 44 11.97 -37.91 -1.39
C PHE A 44 11.89 -37.39 0.05
N GLN A 45 11.86 -38.30 1.04
CA GLN A 45 11.88 -37.94 2.45
C GLN A 45 13.19 -37.24 2.83
N ALA A 46 14.35 -37.82 2.47
CA ALA A 46 15.66 -37.23 2.73
C ALA A 46 15.82 -35.82 2.12
N ARG A 47 15.27 -35.59 0.92
CA ARG A 47 15.25 -34.26 0.29
C ARG A 47 14.35 -33.26 1.03
N ILE A 48 13.22 -33.70 1.56
CA ILE A 48 12.33 -32.87 2.39
C ILE A 48 13.02 -32.54 3.72
N ASP A 49 13.65 -33.52 4.37
CA ASP A 49 14.32 -33.36 5.67
C ASP A 49 15.54 -32.45 5.55
N ALA A 50 16.34 -32.58 4.48
CA ALA A 50 17.42 -31.65 4.16
C ALA A 50 16.90 -30.21 3.95
N THR A 51 15.73 -30.05 3.31
CA THR A 51 15.11 -28.73 3.14
C THR A 51 14.60 -28.15 4.47
N ARG A 52 14.03 -29.00 5.35
CA ARG A 52 13.64 -28.62 6.72
C ARG A 52 14.85 -28.14 7.53
N GLN A 53 15.97 -28.86 7.44
CA GLN A 53 17.24 -28.50 8.10
C GLN A 53 17.76 -27.14 7.62
N MET A 54 17.84 -26.91 6.31
CA MET A 54 18.25 -25.61 5.74
C MET A 54 17.35 -24.46 6.19
N PHE A 55 16.03 -24.69 6.30
CA PHE A 55 15.10 -23.69 6.83
C PHE A 55 15.40 -23.36 8.29
N ALA A 56 15.56 -24.37 9.15
CA ALA A 56 15.83 -24.18 10.57
C ALA A 56 17.16 -23.46 10.83
N GLU A 57 18.21 -23.77 10.05
CA GLU A 57 19.49 -23.06 10.07
C GLU A 57 19.35 -21.57 9.70
N LYS A 58 18.53 -21.24 8.70
CA LYS A 58 18.29 -19.85 8.30
C LYS A 58 17.50 -19.07 9.34
N VAL A 59 16.47 -19.66 9.94
CA VAL A 59 15.70 -19.00 11.01
C VAL A 59 16.61 -18.73 12.21
N ALA A 60 17.30 -19.76 12.72
CA ALA A 60 18.23 -19.65 13.84
C ALA A 60 19.28 -18.53 13.63
N GLY A 61 19.82 -18.41 12.42
CA GLY A 61 20.80 -17.39 12.06
C GLY A 61 20.30 -15.94 12.10
N TYR A 62 18.99 -15.70 12.16
CA TYR A 62 18.39 -14.36 12.21
C TYR A 62 17.54 -14.07 13.45
N THR A 63 16.94 -15.08 14.09
CA THR A 63 16.13 -14.92 15.31
C THR A 63 16.95 -15.06 16.60
N GLY A 64 18.16 -15.61 16.53
CA GLY A 64 18.97 -15.93 17.72
C GLY A 64 18.51 -17.20 18.45
N MET A 65 17.49 -17.90 17.93
CA MET A 65 17.08 -19.22 18.41
C MET A 65 18.12 -20.29 18.06
N SER A 66 18.10 -21.43 18.76
CA SER A 66 18.85 -22.61 18.32
C SER A 66 18.14 -23.31 17.16
N VAL A 67 18.89 -24.00 16.31
CA VAL A 67 18.32 -24.80 15.21
C VAL A 67 17.33 -25.85 15.75
N GLN A 68 17.63 -26.47 16.90
CA GLN A 68 16.75 -27.43 17.55
C GLN A 68 15.43 -26.78 17.98
N ALA A 69 15.46 -25.61 18.62
CA ALA A 69 14.24 -24.90 19.02
C ALA A 69 13.33 -24.54 17.83
N VAL A 70 13.92 -24.25 16.66
CA VAL A 70 13.14 -24.04 15.43
C VAL A 70 12.56 -25.36 14.91
N LEU A 71 13.30 -26.46 14.96
CA LEU A 71 12.80 -27.78 14.58
C LEU A 71 11.65 -28.23 15.50
N ASP A 72 11.79 -28.04 16.82
CA ASP A 72 10.82 -28.41 17.86
C ASP A 72 9.46 -27.71 17.72
N THR A 73 9.37 -26.64 16.92
CA THR A 73 8.06 -26.03 16.54
C THR A 73 7.19 -26.96 15.69
N GLU A 74 7.75 -28.02 15.10
CA GLU A 74 7.07 -29.04 14.27
C GLU A 74 6.11 -28.45 13.21
N ALA A 75 6.50 -27.30 12.64
CA ALA A 75 5.73 -26.54 11.64
C ALA A 75 4.32 -26.12 12.10
N ALA A 76 4.13 -25.94 13.42
CA ALA A 76 2.92 -25.36 13.99
C ALA A 76 2.68 -23.91 13.49
N VAL A 77 1.42 -23.49 13.51
CA VAL A 77 1.00 -22.13 13.17
C VAL A 77 0.79 -21.36 14.47
N PHE A 78 1.48 -20.23 14.60
CA PHE A 78 1.40 -19.33 15.76
C PHE A 78 0.66 -18.05 15.40
N SER A 79 -0.17 -17.54 16.31
CA SER A 79 -0.73 -16.19 16.21
C SER A 79 0.33 -15.11 16.49
N GLY A 80 -0.04 -13.84 16.32
CA GLY A 80 0.89 -12.71 16.42
C GLY A 80 1.63 -12.61 17.76
N GLN A 81 0.94 -12.84 18.88
CA GLN A 81 1.57 -12.82 20.21
C GLN A 81 2.38 -14.08 20.47
N GLU A 82 1.83 -15.26 20.14
CA GLU A 82 2.54 -16.54 20.30
C GLU A 82 3.84 -16.58 19.49
N SER A 83 3.90 -15.90 18.34
CA SER A 83 5.11 -15.75 17.54
C SER A 83 6.21 -14.96 18.27
N VAL A 84 5.83 -13.96 19.09
CA VAL A 84 6.75 -13.22 19.95
C VAL A 84 7.19 -14.07 21.13
N ASP A 85 6.24 -14.75 21.78
CA ASP A 85 6.50 -15.59 22.95
C ASP A 85 7.43 -16.79 22.63
N ASN A 86 7.38 -17.30 21.38
CA ASN A 86 8.27 -18.35 20.88
C ASN A 86 9.58 -17.81 20.25
N GLY A 87 9.84 -16.49 20.28
CA GLY A 87 11.06 -15.89 19.73
C GLY A 87 11.15 -15.88 18.20
N LEU A 88 10.06 -16.15 17.48
CA LEU A 88 9.98 -16.07 16.02
C LEU A 88 9.77 -14.61 15.53
N ALA A 89 9.31 -13.73 16.42
CA ALA A 89 9.14 -12.30 16.19
C ALA A 89 9.58 -11.48 17.41
N GLU A 90 9.94 -10.21 17.20
CA GLU A 90 10.37 -9.30 18.28
C GLU A 90 9.17 -8.62 18.98
N GLN A 91 8.17 -8.18 18.21
CA GLN A 91 7.05 -7.39 18.72
C GLN A 91 5.82 -7.43 17.81
N LEU A 92 4.62 -7.39 18.39
CA LEU A 92 3.35 -7.20 17.71
C LEU A 92 2.98 -5.71 17.67
N VAL A 93 2.81 -5.14 16.48
CA VAL A 93 2.57 -3.69 16.28
C VAL A 93 1.50 -3.48 15.20
N ASN A 94 0.70 -2.40 15.31
CA ASN A 94 -0.19 -1.97 14.23
C ASN A 94 0.61 -1.39 13.05
N ASN A 95 0.17 -1.61 11.81
CA ASN A 95 0.82 -1.09 10.60
C ASN A 95 1.04 0.43 10.62
N MET A 96 0.12 1.20 11.23
CA MET A 96 0.24 2.67 11.32
C MET A 96 1.41 3.12 12.20
N ASP A 97 1.72 2.35 13.25
CA ASP A 97 2.78 2.67 14.22
C ASP A 97 4.12 1.99 13.89
N ALA A 98 4.11 0.97 13.02
CA ALA A 98 5.28 0.17 12.67
C ALA A 98 6.47 0.99 12.15
N LEU A 99 6.23 2.07 11.40
CA LEU A 99 7.29 2.97 10.93
C LEU A 99 7.95 3.77 12.06
N ASN A 100 7.19 4.14 13.09
CA ASN A 100 7.71 4.85 14.25
C ASN A 100 8.53 3.89 15.13
N VAL A 101 7.99 2.69 15.40
CA VAL A 101 8.72 1.63 16.13
C VAL A 101 10.02 1.24 15.41
N MET A 102 10.00 1.12 14.08
CA MET A 102 11.19 0.83 13.28
C MET A 102 12.23 1.96 13.37
N ARG A 103 11.81 3.24 13.26
CA ARG A 103 12.70 4.40 13.43
C ARG A 103 13.38 4.37 14.80
N ASP A 104 12.62 4.13 15.87
CA ASP A 104 13.15 4.07 17.23
C ASP A 104 14.11 2.90 17.44
N ALA A 105 13.81 1.73 16.87
CA ALA A 105 14.70 0.57 16.92
C ALA A 105 16.04 0.83 16.19
N ILE A 106 16.01 1.48 15.02
CA ILE A 106 17.22 1.87 14.27
C ILE A 106 18.05 2.91 15.03
N ASN A 107 17.40 3.92 15.61
CA ASN A 107 18.08 4.95 16.41
C ASN A 107 18.76 4.34 17.64
N LYS A 108 18.09 3.41 18.35
CA LYS A 108 18.65 2.66 19.47
C LYS A 108 19.82 1.76 19.05
N ARG A 109 19.76 1.11 17.88
CA ARG A 109 20.84 0.26 17.36
C ARG A 109 22.07 1.08 16.94
N THR A 110 21.89 2.27 16.36
CA THR A 110 22.99 3.15 15.92
C THR A 110 23.84 3.65 17.09
N MET A 111 23.25 3.86 18.27
CA MET A 111 23.96 4.26 19.49
C MET A 111 25.08 3.27 19.93
N ILE A 112 25.06 2.02 19.46
CA ILE A 112 25.98 0.95 19.90
C ILE A 112 27.21 0.83 18.97
N SER A 113 27.21 1.47 17.79
CA SER A 113 28.34 1.45 16.85
C SER A 113 29.14 2.76 16.84
N ARG A 114 29.76 3.10 17.98
CA ARG A 114 30.86 4.09 18.00
C ARG A 114 32.13 3.42 17.47
N GLY A 115 32.35 3.53 16.17
CA GLY A 115 33.54 3.01 15.49
C GLY A 115 34.85 3.46 16.17
N GLY A 116 35.82 2.54 16.26
CA GLY A 116 37.09 2.79 16.92
C GLY A 116 37.87 3.95 16.29
N SER A 117 38.51 4.75 17.13
CA SER A 117 39.38 5.85 16.68
C SER A 117 40.54 5.29 15.83
N MET A 118 40.57 5.63 14.54
CA MET A 118 41.69 5.31 13.67
C MET A 118 42.87 6.22 14.02
N LYS A 119 43.92 5.64 14.62
CA LYS A 119 45.13 6.38 14.96
C LYS A 119 45.90 6.71 13.67
N GLY A 120 46.00 7.99 13.35
CA GLY A 120 46.59 8.45 12.09
C GLY A 120 48.04 7.99 11.90
N THR A 121 48.32 7.38 10.75
CA THR A 121 49.66 7.04 10.29
C THR A 121 50.27 8.21 9.53
N THR A 122 51.25 8.86 10.12
CA THR A 122 52.13 9.83 9.45
C THR A 122 53.07 9.11 8.49
N ALA A 123 53.04 9.47 7.20
CA ALA A 123 54.10 9.13 6.25
C ALA A 123 54.28 10.28 5.26
N SER A 124 55.37 11.03 5.41
CA SER A 124 55.81 12.02 4.43
C SER A 124 56.45 11.31 3.24
N ALA A 125 56.17 11.78 2.02
CA ALA A 125 56.98 11.53 0.84
C ALA A 125 56.96 12.77 -0.06
N ASP A 126 58.12 13.10 -0.62
CA ASP A 126 58.41 14.40 -1.20
C ASP A 126 58.02 14.53 -2.69
N THR A 127 57.75 15.77 -3.06
CA THR A 127 57.80 16.43 -4.38
C THR A 127 58.38 15.64 -5.58
N THR A 128 57.56 15.38 -6.62
CA THR A 128 57.94 15.71 -8.03
C THR A 128 56.72 15.95 -8.94
N GLN A 129 56.75 17.06 -9.69
CA GLN A 129 55.84 17.45 -10.80
C GLN A 129 56.77 18.05 -11.89
N PRO A 130 56.61 17.80 -13.23
CA PRO A 130 55.65 18.60 -14.02
C PRO A 130 55.08 18.05 -15.37
N ALA A 131 53.94 18.66 -15.77
CA ALA A 131 53.38 18.86 -17.13
C ALA A 131 52.99 17.60 -17.97
N ALA A 132 51.97 17.59 -18.85
CA ALA A 132 50.99 18.58 -19.35
C ALA A 132 49.74 17.81 -19.91
N SER A 133 48.63 18.36 -20.44
CA SER A 133 48.14 19.73 -20.67
C SER A 133 46.63 19.70 -21.04
N ALA A 134 45.91 20.82 -20.85
CA ALA A 134 44.54 21.13 -21.33
C ALA A 134 43.36 20.29 -20.73
N ASP A 135 42.13 20.78 -20.56
CA ASP A 135 41.53 22.09 -20.93
C ASP A 135 40.48 22.59 -19.89
N GLN A 136 40.14 23.88 -20.01
CA GLN A 136 39.05 24.72 -19.47
C GLN A 136 37.74 24.03 -18.96
N THR A 137 36.90 24.59 -18.06
CA THR A 137 36.62 26.01 -17.68
C THR A 137 35.87 26.14 -16.32
N VAL A 138 35.56 27.40 -15.91
CA VAL A 138 34.59 27.87 -14.88
C VAL A 138 35.13 28.14 -13.45
N THR A 139 35.85 29.27 -13.35
CA THR A 139 35.45 30.47 -12.59
C THR A 139 34.87 30.34 -11.16
N THR A 140 35.73 30.68 -10.19
CA THR A 140 35.45 31.26 -8.85
C THR A 140 34.43 32.41 -8.88
N VAL A 141 33.70 32.83 -7.83
CA VAL A 141 34.00 33.00 -6.39
C VAL A 141 32.67 32.81 -5.58
N ASP A 142 32.47 33.06 -4.28
CA ASP A 142 33.19 33.79 -3.21
C ASP A 142 32.92 33.23 -1.79
N VAL A 143 33.33 33.96 -0.75
CA VAL A 143 33.17 33.75 0.72
C VAL A 143 32.25 34.90 1.29
N PRO A 144 31.96 35.10 2.61
CA PRO A 144 32.30 34.35 3.84
C PRO A 144 31.17 34.16 4.90
N ALA A 145 31.52 33.42 5.99
CA ALA A 145 31.09 33.58 7.41
C ALA A 145 29.57 33.61 7.76
N THR A 146 29.09 32.98 8.85
CA THR A 146 29.48 33.29 10.25
C THR A 146 29.28 32.14 11.25
N VAL A 147 30.03 32.20 12.35
CA VAL A 147 29.84 31.39 13.56
C VAL A 147 28.95 32.13 14.56
N VAL A 148 27.89 31.48 15.05
CA VAL A 148 27.09 31.84 16.24
C VAL A 148 26.61 30.51 16.85
N THR A 149 27.34 29.90 17.78
CA THR A 149 27.07 29.91 19.23
C THR A 149 25.62 29.62 19.63
N ASP A 150 25.39 28.44 20.22
CA ASP A 150 24.31 28.20 21.20
C ASP A 150 24.31 29.31 22.29
N PRO A 151 23.17 29.72 22.89
CA PRO A 151 22.14 28.81 23.41
C PRO A 151 20.66 29.27 23.29
N GLU A 152 19.76 28.48 23.92
CA GLU A 152 18.37 28.81 24.31
C GLU A 152 17.37 29.28 23.25
N ALA A 153 16.47 28.37 22.84
CA ALA A 153 15.01 28.52 23.00
C ALA A 153 14.26 27.27 22.48
N GLY A 154 13.25 26.80 23.22
CA GLY A 154 12.41 25.70 22.77
C GLY A 154 11.40 26.13 21.72
N ALA A 155 11.44 25.51 20.54
CA ALA A 155 10.37 25.51 19.57
C ALA A 155 10.19 24.10 19.01
N THR A 156 9.44 23.25 19.74
CA THR A 156 8.93 22.00 19.19
C THR A 156 8.01 22.34 18.02
N VAL A 157 8.45 22.04 16.80
CA VAL A 157 7.60 22.19 15.60
C VAL A 157 6.45 21.19 15.76
N ASP A 158 5.29 21.71 16.14
CA ASP A 158 4.10 20.91 16.42
C ASP A 158 3.48 20.44 15.09
N ILE A 159 3.96 19.30 14.61
CA ILE A 159 3.49 18.64 13.38
C ILE A 159 1.99 18.36 13.43
N SER A 160 1.42 18.13 14.63
CA SER A 160 -0.02 17.93 14.80
C SER A 160 -0.79 19.23 14.52
N SER A 161 -0.31 20.38 15.00
CA SER A 161 -0.88 21.69 14.68
C SER A 161 -0.79 22.01 13.18
N GLN A 162 0.31 21.64 12.52
CA GLN A 162 0.50 21.86 11.09
C GLN A 162 -0.41 20.98 10.23
N ALA A 163 -0.60 19.71 10.60
CA ALA A 163 -1.55 18.81 9.96
C ALA A 163 -3.00 19.30 10.12
N ALA A 164 -3.38 19.73 11.33
CA ALA A 164 -4.71 20.29 11.59
C ALA A 164 -4.95 21.58 10.78
N ALA A 165 -3.95 22.47 10.69
CA ALA A 165 -4.03 23.69 9.89
C ALA A 165 -4.15 23.39 8.38
N ALA A 166 -3.41 22.41 7.87
CA ALA A 166 -3.50 21.99 6.47
C ALA A 166 -4.88 21.38 6.13
N VAL A 167 -5.43 20.54 7.00
CA VAL A 167 -6.79 19.97 6.84
C VAL A 167 -7.86 21.06 6.94
N ALA A 168 -7.72 22.02 7.86
CA ALA A 168 -8.64 23.16 7.96
C ALA A 168 -8.59 24.07 6.71
N ALA A 169 -7.41 24.32 6.16
CA ALA A 169 -7.23 25.08 4.93
C ALA A 169 -7.86 24.36 3.72
N GLU A 170 -7.66 23.06 3.60
CA GLU A 170 -8.21 22.25 2.51
C GLU A 170 -9.74 22.13 2.58
N ASN A 171 -10.30 21.93 3.77
CA ASN A 171 -11.75 21.95 3.99
C ASN A 171 -12.34 23.34 3.69
N GLY A 172 -11.65 24.42 4.06
CA GLY A 172 -12.04 25.79 3.72
C GLY A 172 -12.03 26.04 2.21
N ARG A 173 -11.03 25.53 1.49
CA ARG A 173 -10.94 25.58 0.01
C ARG A 173 -12.11 24.86 -0.65
N ILE A 174 -12.39 23.63 -0.23
CA ILE A 174 -13.50 22.81 -0.74
C ILE A 174 -14.85 23.51 -0.52
N MET A 175 -15.11 24.00 0.69
CA MET A 175 -16.33 24.76 0.99
C MET A 175 -16.42 26.09 0.24
N GLY A 176 -15.30 26.77 -0.01
CA GLY A 176 -15.25 28.00 -0.80
C GLY A 176 -15.60 27.79 -2.28
N ILE A 177 -15.19 26.66 -2.86
CA ILE A 177 -15.53 26.30 -4.25
C ILE A 177 -17.00 25.88 -4.38
N LEU A 178 -17.52 25.11 -3.43
CA LEU A 178 -18.90 24.63 -3.48
C LEU A 178 -19.94 25.73 -3.23
N ASN A 179 -19.61 26.75 -2.43
CA ASN A 179 -20.53 27.84 -2.07
C ASN A 179 -20.35 29.13 -2.90
N CYS A 180 -19.49 29.15 -3.92
CA CYS A 180 -19.33 30.35 -4.75
C CYS A 180 -20.57 30.62 -5.63
N GLU A 181 -20.81 31.87 -6.02
CA GLU A 181 -22.03 32.21 -6.76
C GLU A 181 -22.06 31.59 -8.15
N GLU A 182 -20.88 31.39 -8.75
CA GLU A 182 -20.68 30.78 -10.07
C GLU A 182 -20.97 29.27 -10.07
N ALA A 183 -20.96 28.62 -8.90
CA ALA A 183 -21.33 27.22 -8.74
C ALA A 183 -22.85 26.98 -8.86
N LYS A 184 -23.68 28.01 -8.63
CA LYS A 184 -25.14 27.93 -8.77
C LYS A 184 -25.50 27.55 -10.22
N GLY A 185 -26.18 26.41 -10.40
CA GLY A 185 -26.49 25.85 -11.72
C GLY A 185 -25.34 25.14 -12.45
N ARG A 186 -24.18 24.99 -11.79
CA ARG A 186 -22.96 24.29 -12.26
C ARG A 186 -22.37 23.35 -11.19
N GLU A 187 -23.19 22.92 -10.24
CA GLU A 187 -22.81 22.21 -9.01
C GLU A 187 -21.98 20.94 -9.27
N SER A 188 -22.29 20.19 -10.32
CA SER A 188 -21.53 19.00 -10.72
C SER A 188 -20.10 19.32 -11.15
N GLN A 189 -19.86 20.46 -11.79
CA GLN A 189 -18.52 20.92 -12.17
C GLN A 189 -17.79 21.51 -10.97
N ALA A 190 -18.48 22.27 -10.11
CA ALA A 190 -17.91 22.81 -8.88
C ALA A 190 -17.40 21.70 -7.95
N ARG A 191 -18.15 20.58 -7.86
CA ARG A 191 -17.74 19.38 -7.11
C ARG A 191 -16.45 18.75 -7.66
N VAL A 192 -16.35 18.54 -8.97
CA VAL A 192 -15.12 17.98 -9.60
C VAL A 192 -13.91 18.90 -9.39
N LEU A 193 -14.10 20.22 -9.43
CA LEU A 193 -13.04 21.19 -9.14
C LEU A 193 -12.64 21.21 -7.66
N ALA A 194 -13.59 20.98 -6.74
CA ALA A 194 -13.31 20.86 -5.31
C ALA A 194 -12.55 19.55 -4.99
N GLU A 195 -12.92 18.44 -5.63
CA GLU A 195 -12.27 17.13 -5.52
C GLU A 195 -10.84 17.08 -6.13
N THR A 196 -10.44 18.11 -6.90
CA THR A 196 -9.10 18.23 -7.48
C THR A 196 -8.10 18.86 -6.50
N PRO A 197 -7.03 18.16 -6.06
CA PRO A 197 -6.04 18.71 -5.14
C PRO A 197 -5.31 19.93 -5.71
N GLY A 198 -5.08 20.95 -4.88
CA GLY A 198 -4.35 22.18 -5.29
C GLY A 198 -5.16 23.20 -6.10
N MET A 199 -6.45 22.96 -6.36
CA MET A 199 -7.32 23.89 -7.08
C MET A 199 -7.73 25.08 -6.19
N THR A 200 -7.25 26.30 -6.47
CA THR A 200 -7.62 27.49 -5.68
C THR A 200 -9.06 27.96 -5.95
N VAL A 201 -9.68 28.66 -4.98
CA VAL A 201 -11.06 29.14 -5.09
C VAL A 201 -11.23 30.10 -6.27
N GLU A 202 -10.28 31.02 -6.48
CA GLU A 202 -10.30 32.02 -7.57
C GLU A 202 -10.10 31.35 -8.95
N SER A 203 -9.39 30.23 -8.98
CA SER A 203 -9.16 29.45 -10.21
C SER A 203 -10.41 28.65 -10.57
N ALA A 204 -11.06 28.03 -9.56
CA ALA A 204 -12.36 27.39 -9.76
C ALA A 204 -13.45 28.39 -10.18
N GLN A 205 -13.53 29.57 -9.56
CA GLN A 205 -14.45 30.65 -9.97
C GLN A 205 -14.25 31.04 -11.44
N ARG A 206 -13.01 31.25 -11.89
CA ARG A 206 -12.72 31.56 -13.30
C ARG A 206 -13.16 30.45 -14.27
N ILE A 207 -12.99 29.18 -13.89
CA ILE A 207 -13.42 28.03 -14.70
C ILE A 207 -14.95 27.95 -14.74
N LEU A 208 -15.63 28.11 -13.60
CA LEU A 208 -17.09 28.07 -13.49
C LEU A 208 -17.75 29.25 -14.22
N ALA A 209 -17.17 30.45 -14.15
CA ALA A 209 -17.64 31.63 -14.88
C ALA A 209 -17.61 31.42 -16.40
N ALA A 210 -16.55 30.79 -16.93
CA ALA A 210 -16.40 30.48 -18.35
C ALA A 210 -17.26 29.29 -18.82
N ALA A 211 -17.71 28.42 -17.91
CA ALA A 211 -18.47 27.23 -18.25
C ALA A 211 -19.95 27.53 -18.55
N PRO A 212 -20.58 26.83 -19.51
CA PRO A 212 -22.01 26.96 -19.76
C PRO A 212 -22.82 26.39 -18.60
N GLN A 213 -23.84 27.12 -18.15
CA GLN A 213 -24.79 26.63 -17.13
C GLN A 213 -25.52 25.36 -17.63
N SER A 214 -25.93 24.50 -16.69
CA SER A 214 -26.78 23.33 -17.00
C SER A 214 -28.10 23.73 -17.66
N ALA A 215 -28.72 22.80 -18.39
CA ALA A 215 -29.97 23.08 -19.11
C ALA A 215 -31.12 23.40 -18.14
N GLN A 216 -31.26 22.65 -17.04
CA GLN A 216 -32.22 22.93 -15.95
C GLN A 216 -32.10 24.38 -15.43
N ALA A 217 -30.91 24.81 -15.01
CA ALA A 217 -30.74 26.14 -14.41
C ALA A 217 -31.06 27.29 -15.40
N ARG A 218 -30.83 27.07 -16.70
CA ARG A 218 -31.25 28.01 -17.75
C ARG A 218 -32.77 28.07 -17.88
N THR A 219 -33.45 26.93 -17.83
CA THR A 219 -34.93 26.91 -17.86
C THR A 219 -35.53 27.54 -16.62
N ASP A 220 -35.00 27.31 -15.41
CA ASP A 220 -35.52 27.92 -14.19
C ASP A 220 -35.39 29.46 -14.25
N THR A 221 -34.19 29.97 -14.60
CA THR A 221 -33.94 31.41 -14.72
C THR A 221 -34.75 32.07 -15.86
N ALA A 222 -35.02 31.34 -16.94
CA ALA A 222 -35.84 31.84 -18.05
C ALA A 222 -37.35 31.80 -17.73
N LEU A 223 -37.80 30.79 -17.00
CA LEU A 223 -39.19 30.63 -16.57
C LEU A 223 -39.56 31.69 -15.53
N ASP A 224 -38.67 32.00 -14.58
CA ASP A 224 -38.88 33.05 -13.57
C ASP A 224 -39.09 34.42 -14.23
N ARG A 225 -38.25 34.78 -15.22
CA ARG A 225 -38.42 36.00 -16.01
C ARG A 225 -39.69 36.00 -16.87
N LEU A 226 -40.13 34.83 -17.32
CA LEU A 226 -41.38 34.69 -18.05
C LEU A 226 -42.59 34.88 -17.12
N MET A 227 -42.51 34.34 -15.89
CA MET A 227 -43.54 34.50 -14.85
C MET A 227 -43.63 35.94 -14.34
N GLU A 228 -42.50 36.62 -14.15
CA GLU A 228 -42.46 38.05 -13.79
C GLU A 228 -43.12 38.95 -14.86
N THR A 229 -43.20 38.47 -16.11
CA THR A 229 -43.84 39.17 -17.23
C THR A 229 -45.23 38.63 -17.62
N ALA A 230 -45.77 37.62 -16.91
CA ALA A 230 -47.02 36.95 -17.28
C ALA A 230 -48.25 37.44 -16.48
N PRO A 231 -49.37 37.81 -17.14
CA PRO A 231 -50.62 38.14 -16.45
C PRO A 231 -51.36 36.87 -15.98
N GLY A 232 -51.47 36.67 -14.66
CA GLY A 232 -51.99 35.42 -14.06
C GLY A 232 -53.52 35.24 -14.08
N THR A 233 -53.96 34.05 -14.51
CA THR A 233 -55.34 33.46 -14.44
C THR A 233 -55.22 31.93 -14.60
N VAL A 234 -56.06 31.01 -14.09
CA VAL A 234 -57.16 30.93 -13.10
C VAL A 234 -57.15 29.49 -12.48
N THR A 235 -58.13 29.07 -11.65
CA THR A 235 -58.19 27.69 -11.10
C THR A 235 -59.60 27.13 -10.91
N ALA A 236 -59.87 25.92 -11.46
CA ALA A 236 -60.85 24.87 -11.06
C ALA A 236 -60.87 23.78 -12.17
N GLY A 237 -61.15 22.48 -11.99
CA GLY A 237 -61.43 21.62 -10.83
C GLY A 237 -62.23 20.35 -11.23
N SER A 238 -62.07 19.19 -10.54
CA SER A 238 -62.80 17.89 -10.68
C SER A 238 -62.48 16.95 -11.88
N ALA A 239 -62.64 15.60 -11.89
CA ALA A 239 -62.70 14.53 -10.85
C ALA A 239 -62.74 13.08 -11.48
N SER A 240 -62.59 12.02 -10.65
CA SER A 240 -62.83 10.55 -10.90
C SER A 240 -61.81 9.75 -11.77
N ALA A 241 -61.09 8.73 -11.25
CA ALA A 241 -61.44 7.27 -11.06
C ALA A 241 -61.02 6.39 -12.28
N GLU A 242 -60.74 5.06 -12.25
CA GLU A 242 -60.83 3.98 -11.22
C GLU A 242 -59.99 2.70 -11.62
N ALA A 243 -60.10 1.59 -10.85
CA ALA A 243 -59.86 0.15 -11.18
C ALA A 243 -58.47 -0.57 -11.02
N GLY A 244 -58.54 -1.80 -10.46
CA GLY A 244 -57.55 -2.91 -10.51
C GLY A 244 -56.61 -3.05 -9.30
N ASP A 245 -56.23 -4.24 -8.81
CA ASP A 245 -56.69 -5.64 -8.98
C ASP A 245 -56.12 -6.42 -7.77
N ASP A 246 -56.92 -7.24 -7.06
CA ASP A 246 -56.52 -7.80 -5.74
C ASP A 246 -56.08 -9.27 -5.83
N LEU A 247 -54.87 -9.55 -5.35
CA LEU A 247 -54.16 -10.80 -5.56
C LEU A 247 -54.14 -11.67 -4.29
N LEU A 248 -54.19 -13.00 -4.50
CA LEU A 248 -53.84 -14.08 -3.54
C LEU A 248 -54.86 -14.39 -2.42
N ASN A 249 -55.72 -15.39 -2.63
CA ASN A 249 -55.94 -16.40 -1.57
C ASN A 249 -56.44 -17.78 -2.07
N THR A 250 -55.60 -18.80 -1.90
CA THR A 250 -55.93 -20.24 -1.72
C THR A 250 -54.93 -20.75 -0.68
N PRO A 251 -55.28 -21.66 0.26
CA PRO A 251 -55.84 -22.98 -0.06
C PRO A 251 -56.86 -23.58 0.94
N VAL A 252 -57.60 -24.63 0.53
CA VAL A 252 -57.39 -26.05 0.92
C VAL A 252 -57.89 -26.93 -0.23
#